data_AF-X7ZY65-F1
#
_entry.id   AF-X7ZY65-F1
#
_cell.length_a   1.000
_cell.length_b   1.000
_cell.length_c   1.000
_cell.angle_alpha   90.00
_cell.angle_beta   90.00
_cell.angle_gamma   90.00
#
_symmetry.space_group_name_H-M   'P 1'
#
loop_
_entity.id
_entity.type
_entity.pdbx_description
1 polymer ?
#
loop_
_entity_poly.entity_id
_entity_poly.type
_entity_poly.pdbx_seq_one_letter_code
_entity_poly.pdbx_strand_id
1 'polypeptide(L)'
;MVNNSYLGLIRQSQRAFDMDYCVQLSFDNVNSPELGGYGVDHVKVAEGLGCKAIRVIEPSRLRAALEHAKYLMAEYRVPVVVEVILERVTNVSMGTEIDNVVEFEELAVTGEDAPTEVVALLD
;
A
#
# COMPACT_ATOMS: atom_id res chain seq x y z
N MET A 1 -4.60 5.16 -0.31
CA MET A 1 -3.65 4.83 -1.39
C MET A 1 -2.48 4.11 -0.76
N VAL A 2 -2.14 2.93 -1.28
CA VAL A 2 -1.00 2.15 -0.81
C VAL A 2 0.14 2.30 -1.83
N ASN A 3 1.31 2.74 -1.39
CA ASN A 3 2.42 3.13 -2.26
C ASN A 3 3.65 2.25 -1.98
N ASN A 4 3.97 1.38 -2.94
CA ASN A 4 5.18 0.56 -2.95
C ASN A 4 6.18 0.98 -4.04
N SER A 5 5.92 2.07 -4.77
CA SER A 5 6.69 2.52 -5.94
C SER A 5 6.89 1.46 -7.03
N TYR A 6 5.93 0.54 -7.19
CA TYR A 6 6.00 -0.56 -8.16
C TYR A 6 4.66 -0.81 -8.87
N LEU A 7 4.75 -1.34 -10.08
CA LEU A 7 3.66 -2.09 -10.71
C LEU A 7 3.59 -3.50 -10.09
N GLY A 8 3.15 -3.58 -8.83
CA GLY A 8 3.28 -4.78 -7.98
C GLY A 8 2.77 -6.09 -8.61
N LEU A 9 1.58 -6.06 -9.22
CA LEU A 9 0.99 -7.24 -9.88
C LEU A 9 1.80 -7.70 -11.10
N ILE A 10 2.28 -6.75 -11.91
CA ILE A 10 3.08 -7.06 -13.10
C ILE A 10 4.47 -7.57 -12.71
N ARG A 11 5.08 -6.99 -11.67
CA ARG A 11 6.32 -7.52 -11.08
C ARG A 11 6.14 -8.97 -10.64
N GLN A 12 5.02 -9.29 -9.99
CA GLN A 12 4.75 -10.65 -9.55
C GLN A 12 4.53 -11.62 -10.73
N SER A 13 3.85 -11.20 -11.80
CA SER A 13 3.66 -12.06 -12.99
C SER A 13 4.95 -12.26 -13.79
N GLN A 14 5.88 -11.30 -13.78
CA GLN A 14 7.19 -11.42 -14.43
C GLN A 14 8.12 -12.45 -13.78
N ARG A 15 7.83 -12.91 -12.55
CA ARG A 15 8.61 -13.97 -11.88
C ARG A 15 8.67 -15.26 -12.69
N ALA A 16 7.61 -15.60 -13.43
CA ALA A 16 7.58 -16.78 -14.30
C ALA A 16 8.60 -16.70 -15.46
N PHE A 17 9.08 -15.50 -15.76
CA PHE A 17 10.05 -15.22 -16.81
C PHE A 17 11.44 -14.87 -16.26
N ASP A 18 11.65 -14.94 -14.94
CA ASP A 18 12.88 -14.51 -14.26
C ASP A 18 13.24 -13.04 -14.57
N MET A 19 12.23 -12.16 -14.53
CA MET A 19 12.37 -10.75 -14.91
C MET A 19 11.84 -9.78 -13.84
N ASP A 20 12.50 -8.62 -13.75
CA ASP A 20 12.01 -7.39 -13.10
C ASP A 20 12.37 -6.22 -14.04
N TYR A 21 11.48 -5.94 -14.99
CA TYR A 21 11.78 -5.02 -16.10
C TYR A 21 10.62 -4.06 -16.38
N CYS A 22 10.91 -2.76 -16.38
CA CYS A 22 9.96 -1.67 -16.61
C CYS A 22 8.74 -1.66 -15.65
N VAL A 23 8.92 -2.17 -14.43
CA VAL A 23 7.87 -2.21 -13.40
C VAL A 23 8.14 -1.28 -12.20
N GLN A 24 9.32 -0.66 -12.14
CA GLN A 24 9.69 0.31 -11.11
C GLN A 24 9.13 1.70 -11.41
N LEU A 25 8.52 2.33 -10.40
CA LEU A 25 8.05 3.72 -10.45
C LEU A 25 8.91 4.67 -9.60
N SER A 26 9.93 4.14 -8.91
CA SER A 26 10.84 4.88 -8.04
C SER A 26 11.80 5.77 -8.85
N PHE A 27 12.04 6.97 -8.34
CA PHE A 27 13.10 7.86 -8.78
C PHE A 27 13.46 8.84 -7.64
N ASP A 28 14.65 9.42 -7.69
CA ASP A 28 15.07 10.42 -6.71
C ASP A 28 14.37 11.76 -6.99
N ASN A 29 13.40 12.08 -6.13
CA ASN A 29 12.65 13.32 -6.24
C ASN A 29 13.46 14.48 -5.65
N VAL A 30 14.02 15.31 -6.52
CA VAL A 30 14.83 16.48 -6.14
C VAL A 30 14.08 17.50 -5.27
N ASN A 31 12.73 17.51 -5.32
CA ASN A 31 11.89 18.42 -4.54
C ASN A 31 11.35 17.79 -3.26
N SER A 32 11.55 16.48 -3.07
CA SER A 32 11.01 15.71 -1.93
C SER A 32 12.01 14.63 -1.50
N PRO A 33 13.25 15.00 -1.11
CA PRO A 33 14.28 14.05 -0.72
C PRO A 33 13.87 13.17 0.48
N GLU A 34 12.96 13.66 1.32
CA GLU A 34 12.36 12.94 2.45
C GLU A 34 11.62 11.65 2.05
N LEU A 35 11.28 11.48 0.76
CA LEU A 35 10.65 10.28 0.24
C LEU A 35 11.59 9.07 0.14
N GLY A 36 12.90 9.24 0.23
CA GLY A 36 13.85 8.13 0.10
C GLY A 36 13.76 7.40 -1.26
N GLY A 37 13.54 8.16 -2.34
CA GLY A 37 13.51 7.63 -3.70
C GLY A 37 12.20 6.92 -4.09
N TYR A 38 11.11 7.07 -3.34
CA TYR A 38 9.79 6.51 -3.71
C TYR A 38 9.15 7.18 -4.96
N GLY A 39 9.80 8.21 -5.53
CA GLY A 39 9.34 8.89 -6.74
C GLY A 39 8.36 10.01 -6.44
N VAL A 40 7.10 9.85 -6.85
CA VAL A 40 6.10 10.93 -6.81
C VAL A 40 5.72 11.27 -5.36
N ASP A 41 5.72 12.58 -5.04
CA ASP A 41 5.17 13.08 -3.78
C ASP A 41 3.66 13.27 -3.90
N HIS A 42 2.88 12.24 -3.58
CA HIS A 42 1.42 12.29 -3.70
C HIS A 42 0.76 13.28 -2.74
N VAL A 43 1.43 13.65 -1.62
CA VAL A 43 0.92 14.68 -0.72
C VAL A 43 0.95 16.03 -1.43
N LYS A 44 2.11 16.43 -1.96
CA LYS A 44 2.25 17.69 -2.71
C LYS A 44 1.36 17.73 -3.94
N VAL A 45 1.21 16.61 -4.66
CA VAL A 45 0.31 16.51 -5.82
C VAL A 45 -1.15 16.71 -5.39
N ALA A 46 -1.62 16.00 -4.37
CA ALA A 46 -3.00 16.12 -3.89
C ALA A 46 -3.31 17.54 -3.38
N GLU A 47 -2.40 18.16 -2.64
CA GLU A 47 -2.55 19.55 -2.17
C GLU A 47 -2.56 20.54 -3.34
N GLY A 48 -1.71 20.35 -4.34
CA GLY A 48 -1.71 21.17 -5.57
C GLY A 48 -3.01 21.05 -6.37
N LEU A 49 -3.75 19.95 -6.22
CA LEU A 49 -5.07 19.73 -6.81
C LEU A 49 -6.23 20.20 -5.91
N GLY A 50 -5.95 20.86 -4.78
CA GLY A 50 -6.96 21.39 -3.87
C GLY A 50 -7.57 20.37 -2.90
N CYS A 51 -6.97 19.18 -2.77
CA CYS A 51 -7.36 18.16 -1.80
C CYS A 51 -6.57 18.31 -0.48
N LYS A 52 -6.93 17.51 0.52
CA LYS A 52 -6.07 17.28 1.69
C LYS A 52 -5.34 15.95 1.55
N ALA A 53 -4.16 15.84 2.16
CA ALA A 53 -3.43 14.58 2.17
C ALA A 53 -2.71 14.32 3.49
N ILE A 54 -2.55 13.04 3.83
CA ILE A 54 -1.83 12.56 5.02
C ILE A 54 -0.93 11.41 4.58
N ARG A 55 0.36 11.45 4.91
CA ARG A 55 1.29 10.35 4.71
C ARG A 55 1.48 9.54 5.99
N VAL A 56 1.47 8.21 5.85
CA VAL A 56 1.65 7.24 6.92
C VAL A 56 2.83 6.34 6.57
N ILE A 57 3.83 6.29 7.45
CA ILE A 57 5.01 5.42 7.31
C ILE A 57 4.97 4.31 8.35
N GLU A 58 4.55 4.62 9.57
CA GLU A 58 4.43 3.66 10.67
C GLU A 58 3.02 3.04 10.70
N PRO A 59 2.89 1.69 10.74
CA PRO A 59 1.58 1.03 10.81
C PRO A 59 0.72 1.48 12.01
N SER A 60 1.36 1.74 13.15
CA SER A 60 0.69 2.22 14.37
C SER A 60 -0.03 3.56 14.21
N ARG A 61 0.37 4.37 13.22
CA ARG A 61 -0.23 5.69 12.94
C ARG A 61 -1.45 5.62 12.04
N LEU A 62 -1.71 4.49 11.39
CA LEU A 62 -2.76 4.37 10.38
C LEU A 62 -4.14 4.69 10.93
N ARG A 63 -4.49 4.16 12.12
CA ARG A 63 -5.78 4.45 12.76
C ARG A 63 -5.96 5.95 13.00
N ALA A 64 -4.96 6.60 13.59
CA ALA A 64 -5.01 8.03 13.88
C ALA A 64 -5.11 8.87 12.59
N ALA A 65 -4.39 8.48 11.52
CA ALA A 65 -4.46 9.13 10.22
C ALA A 65 -5.86 9.02 9.59
N LEU A 66 -6.52 7.86 9.68
CA LEU A 66 -7.87 7.66 9.16
C LEU A 66 -8.92 8.49 9.93
N GLU A 67 -8.80 8.60 11.25
CA GLU A 67 -9.67 9.48 12.04
C GLU A 67 -9.44 10.96 11.71
N HIS A 68 -8.18 11.38 11.56
CA HIS A 68 -7.87 12.74 11.13
C HIS A 68 -8.40 13.04 9.73
N ALA A 69 -8.34 12.07 8.81
CA ALA A 69 -8.90 12.21 7.47
C ALA A 69 -10.42 12.46 7.50
N LYS A 70 -11.17 11.77 8.38
CA LYS A 70 -12.61 12.01 8.56
C LYS A 70 -12.89 13.44 9.03
N TYR A 71 -12.09 13.94 9.96
CA TYR A 71 -12.17 15.33 10.44
C TYR A 71 -11.94 16.33 9.30
N LEU A 72 -10.84 16.17 8.54
CA LEU A 72 -10.52 17.04 7.40
C LEU A 72 -11.62 17.03 6.32
N MET A 73 -12.20 15.86 6.06
CA MET A 73 -13.30 15.72 5.11
C MET A 73 -14.55 16.48 5.57
N ALA A 74 -14.85 16.45 6.86
CA ALA A 74 -16.01 17.17 7.43
C ALA A 74 -15.80 18.69 7.46
N GLU A 75 -14.59 19.16 7.78
CA GLU A 75 -14.23 20.58 7.85
C GLU A 75 -14.13 21.22 6.46
N TYR A 76 -13.29 20.66 5.59
CA TYR A 76 -12.93 21.30 4.32
C TYR A 76 -13.82 20.88 3.15
N ARG A 77 -14.61 19.81 3.30
CA ARG A 77 -15.52 19.28 2.25
C ARG A 77 -14.83 18.99 0.91
N VAL A 78 -13.57 18.58 0.97
CA VAL A 78 -12.77 18.13 -0.18
C VAL A 78 -12.32 16.67 0.01
N PRO A 79 -11.93 15.97 -1.07
CA PRO A 79 -11.31 14.65 -0.95
C PRO A 79 -10.06 14.68 -0.05
N VAL A 80 -9.85 13.61 0.70
CA VAL A 80 -8.68 13.43 1.56
C VAL A 80 -7.92 12.17 1.15
N VAL A 81 -6.66 12.32 0.75
CA VAL A 81 -5.78 11.21 0.38
C VAL A 81 -5.01 10.75 1.62
N VAL A 82 -5.18 9.49 2.01
CA VAL A 82 -4.27 8.84 2.98
C VAL A 82 -3.31 7.96 2.19
N GLU A 83 -2.05 8.39 2.11
CA GLU A 83 -0.95 7.65 1.50
C GLU A 83 -0.25 6.80 2.55
N VAL A 84 -0.20 5.48 2.33
CA VAL A 84 0.54 4.55 3.18
C VAL A 84 1.76 4.07 2.42
N ILE A 85 2.95 4.34 2.97
CA ILE A 85 4.22 3.85 2.42
C ILE A 85 4.36 2.38 2.82
N LEU A 86 4.45 1.51 1.82
CA LEU A 86 4.65 0.07 1.99
C LEU A 86 6.11 -0.28 1.79
N GLU A 87 6.49 -1.50 2.13
CA GLU A 87 7.69 -2.10 1.57
C GLU A 87 7.60 -2.18 0.03
N ARG A 88 8.75 -2.20 -0.63
CA ARG A 88 8.80 -2.15 -2.10
C ARG A 88 8.28 -3.43 -2.75
N VAL A 89 8.48 -4.58 -2.09
CA VAL A 89 8.22 -5.90 -2.67
C VAL A 89 7.49 -6.75 -1.66
N THR A 90 6.24 -7.09 -1.99
CA THR A 90 5.41 -8.08 -1.30
C THR A 90 4.81 -8.99 -2.38
N ASN A 91 4.65 -10.29 -2.11
CA ASN A 91 3.97 -11.21 -3.03
C ASN A 91 2.60 -11.58 -2.45
N VAL A 92 1.54 -11.27 -3.17
CA VAL A 92 0.18 -11.63 -2.72
C VAL A 92 -0.11 -13.07 -3.14
N SER A 93 -0.76 -13.86 -2.27
CA SER A 93 -1.14 -15.23 -2.59
C SER A 93 -1.96 -15.30 -3.89
N MET A 94 -1.56 -16.17 -4.81
CA MET A 94 -2.19 -16.33 -6.12
C MET A 94 -1.93 -17.71 -6.72
N GLY A 95 -2.82 -18.15 -7.60
CA GLY A 95 -2.76 -19.45 -8.26
C GLY A 95 -3.35 -19.42 -9.66
N THR A 96 -3.10 -20.47 -10.43
CA THR A 96 -3.74 -20.66 -11.75
C THR A 96 -5.15 -21.22 -11.62
N GLU A 97 -5.39 -22.01 -10.57
CA GLU A 97 -6.62 -22.74 -10.30
C GLU A 97 -6.91 -22.71 -8.79
N ILE A 98 -8.14 -23.06 -8.40
CA ILE A 98 -8.59 -23.02 -7.00
C ILE A 98 -7.76 -23.96 -6.11
N ASP A 99 -7.36 -25.13 -6.63
CA ASP A 99 -6.56 -26.12 -5.91
C ASP A 99 -5.04 -25.89 -6.04
N ASN A 100 -4.62 -24.82 -6.71
CA ASN A 100 -3.23 -24.51 -7.02
C ASN A 100 -2.86 -23.06 -6.67
N VAL A 101 -3.35 -22.57 -5.53
CA VAL A 101 -2.95 -21.29 -4.95
C VAL A 101 -1.64 -21.44 -4.19
N VAL A 102 -0.69 -20.54 -4.45
CA VAL A 102 0.57 -20.46 -3.72
C VAL A 102 0.50 -19.34 -2.70
N GLU A 103 0.76 -19.70 -1.45
CA GLU A 103 0.88 -18.81 -0.30
C GLU A 103 2.35 -18.42 -0.15
N PHE A 104 2.68 -17.14 -0.35
CA PHE A 104 4.06 -16.65 -0.31
C PHE A 104 4.45 -16.08 1.06
N GLU A 105 3.48 -15.47 1.74
CA GLU A 105 3.63 -14.90 3.08
C GLU A 105 3.15 -15.90 4.14
N GLU A 106 3.42 -15.61 5.41
CA GLU A 106 3.02 -16.47 6.52
C GLU A 106 1.48 -16.60 6.60
N LEU A 107 1.01 -17.85 6.75
CA LEU A 107 -0.39 -18.13 6.97
C LEU A 107 -0.78 -17.79 8.40
N ALA A 108 -1.99 -17.26 8.57
CA ALA A 108 -2.60 -17.11 9.89
C ALA A 108 -2.81 -18.49 10.52
N VAL A 109 -2.35 -18.67 11.75
CA VAL A 109 -2.48 -19.92 12.53
C VAL A 109 -3.46 -19.72 13.68
N THR A 110 -3.59 -18.48 14.14
CA THR A 110 -4.42 -18.09 15.26
C THR A 110 -5.32 -16.92 14.89
N GLY A 111 -6.38 -16.70 15.69
CA GLY A 111 -7.22 -15.51 15.53
C GLY A 111 -6.49 -14.20 15.80
N GLU A 112 -5.31 -14.22 16.44
CA GLU A 112 -4.48 -13.03 16.64
C GLU A 112 -3.77 -12.59 15.37
N ASP A 113 -3.45 -13.54 14.48
CA ASP A 113 -2.81 -13.26 13.18
C ASP A 113 -3.80 -12.59 12.20
N ALA A 114 -5.09 -12.91 12.31
CA ALA A 114 -6.18 -12.36 11.49
C ALA A 114 -7.37 -11.85 12.35
N PRO A 115 -7.17 -10.81 13.19
CA PRO A 115 -8.11 -10.43 14.26
C PRO A 115 -9.39 -9.75 13.76
N THR A 116 -9.51 -9.52 12.46
CA THR A 116 -10.67 -8.88 11.82
C THR A 116 -11.50 -9.84 10.98
N GLU A 117 -11.24 -11.16 11.04
CA GLU A 117 -12.11 -12.14 10.40
C GLU A 117 -13.50 -12.17 11.05
N VAL A 118 -14.54 -12.20 10.21
CA VAL A 118 -15.94 -12.26 10.66
C VAL A 118 -16.41 -13.71 10.87
N VAL A 119 -15.75 -14.66 10.20
CA VAL A 119 -15.98 -16.10 10.30
C VAL A 119 -14.62 -16.76 10.47
N ALA A 120 -14.34 -17.26 11.68
CA ALA A 120 -13.14 -18.05 11.91
C ALA A 120 -13.31 -19.41 11.20
N LEU A 121 -12.50 -19.65 10.16
CA LEU A 121 -12.37 -20.98 9.52
C LEU A 121 -11.28 -21.83 10.21
N LEU A 122 -10.91 -21.47 11.44
CA LEU A 122 -9.97 -22.21 12.28
C LEU A 122 -10.70 -23.43 12.86
N ASP A 123 -10.73 -24.53 12.10
CA ASP A 123 -11.00 -25.87 12.64
C ASP A 123 -9.79 -26.39 13.43
#